data_AF-A0A259KMD4-F1
#
_entry.id   AF-A0A259KMD4-F1
#
_cell.length_a   1.000
_cell.length_b   1.000
_cell.length_c   1.000
_cell.angle_alpha   90.00
_cell.angle_beta   90.00
_cell.angle_gamma   90.00
#
_symmetry.space_group_name_H-M   'P 1'
#
loop_
_entity.id
_entity.type
_entity.pdbx_description
1 polymer ?
#
loop_
_entity_poly.entity_id
_entity_poly.type
_entity_poly.pdbx_seq_one_letter_code
_entity_poly.pdbx_strand_id
1 'polypeptide(L)'
;MDTPNHTLHSEDLMASSMHFWWIAFLRCSKDFWWICQQNGKCLDERLVKVWNDFGDIFQYESFTQWWLHKGSALFDSPQLEMDLSQALTHGLRLLLNTDLKQPQPGMICLAIPIKLDSASASTAIIKLFETARVRGKHYDTDARYQVIKGGNEKNFHSIKPAYLTYALRICIEHSCSSDQINNWGNYQMSRFLELCPQHHPQPGDSIIRTKNKQKAMRTNNSQAFSMAAKLIENVEIGRFPSSKKVETRERWTTEQKQELDAAVSAGHWQKTNWFTNEHAFMLPSHIVGEVFVESHAQAKCLALLTDLRDTHQSFFSTTSKTAI
;
A
#
# COMPACT_ATOMS: atom_id res chain seq x y z
N MET A 1 -10.65 -33.42 -3.52
CA MET A 1 -11.04 -32.01 -3.67
C MET A 1 -10.12 -31.22 -2.77
N ASP A 2 -9.05 -30.73 -3.36
CA ASP A 2 -7.98 -30.05 -2.65
C ASP A 2 -8.44 -28.64 -2.31
N THR A 3 -8.62 -28.36 -1.01
CA THR A 3 -8.75 -27.00 -0.51
C THR A 3 -7.44 -26.27 -0.78
N PRO A 4 -7.44 -25.10 -1.45
CA PRO A 4 -6.23 -24.33 -1.65
C PRO A 4 -5.69 -23.93 -0.28
N ASN A 5 -4.43 -24.27 -0.05
CA ASN A 5 -3.65 -23.85 1.10
C ASN A 5 -3.55 -22.31 1.02
N HIS A 6 -4.37 -21.58 1.79
CA HIS A 6 -4.23 -20.14 1.98
C HIS A 6 -3.04 -19.86 2.90
N THR A 7 -1.83 -20.19 2.45
CA THR A 7 -0.63 -19.55 2.95
C THR A 7 -0.70 -18.09 2.52
N LEU A 8 -1.15 -17.21 3.42
CA LEU A 8 -1.01 -15.75 3.25
C LEU A 8 0.46 -15.48 2.93
N HIS A 9 0.74 -14.97 1.74
CA HIS A 9 2.11 -14.64 1.37
C HIS A 9 2.59 -13.46 2.22
N SER A 10 3.89 -13.36 2.50
CA SER A 10 4.45 -12.23 3.26
C SER A 10 4.06 -10.88 2.65
N GLU A 11 3.82 -10.85 1.34
CA GLU A 11 3.39 -9.68 0.57
C GLU A 11 1.94 -9.28 0.84
N ASP A 12 1.02 -10.24 0.99
CA ASP A 12 -0.37 -9.96 1.41
C ASP A 12 -0.41 -9.29 2.79
N LEU A 13 0.50 -9.72 3.67
CA LEU A 13 0.68 -9.11 4.99
C LEU A 13 1.26 -7.69 4.86
N MET A 14 2.13 -7.42 3.89
CA MET A 14 2.64 -6.06 3.64
C MET A 14 1.59 -5.14 3.00
N ALA A 15 0.73 -5.65 2.11
CA ALA A 15 -0.39 -4.90 1.54
C ALA A 15 -1.39 -4.40 2.61
N SER A 16 -1.39 -5.06 3.79
CA SER A 16 -2.16 -4.64 4.96
C SER A 16 -1.51 -3.47 5.74
N SER A 17 -0.24 -3.15 5.47
CA SER A 17 0.52 -2.07 6.10
C SER A 17 0.27 -0.71 5.43
N MET A 18 0.21 0.37 6.22
CA MET A 18 0.11 1.73 5.68
C MET A 18 1.34 2.14 4.87
N HIS A 19 2.51 1.58 5.17
CA HIS A 19 3.74 1.92 4.47
C HIS A 19 3.76 1.44 3.02
N PHE A 20 3.13 0.30 2.74
CA PHE A 20 2.89 -0.17 1.39
C PHE A 20 2.14 0.88 0.58
N TRP A 21 1.03 1.39 1.11
CA TRP A 21 0.23 2.41 0.42
C TRP A 21 0.94 3.76 0.30
N TRP A 22 1.78 4.12 1.28
CA TRP A 22 2.64 5.30 1.18
C TRP A 22 3.50 5.23 -0.09
N ILE A 23 4.22 4.11 -0.26
CA ILE A 23 5.09 3.91 -1.43
C ILE A 23 4.27 3.82 -2.71
N ALA A 24 3.12 3.16 -2.69
CA ALA A 24 2.23 3.08 -3.83
C ALA A 24 1.86 4.50 -4.35
N PHE A 25 1.46 5.40 -3.45
CA PHE A 25 1.13 6.78 -3.81
C PHE A 25 2.35 7.61 -4.21
N LEU A 26 3.52 7.38 -3.59
CA LEU A 26 4.75 8.07 -3.97
C LEU A 26 5.18 7.69 -5.40
N ARG A 27 4.98 6.43 -5.79
CA ARG A 27 5.20 5.94 -7.17
C ARG A 27 4.18 6.47 -8.17
N CYS A 28 3.01 6.95 -7.72
CA CYS A 28 2.06 7.69 -8.55
C CYS A 28 2.40 9.18 -8.69
N SER A 29 3.38 9.71 -7.95
CA SER A 29 3.78 11.12 -8.05
C SER A 29 4.68 11.34 -9.27
N LYS A 30 4.21 12.19 -10.19
CA LYS A 30 5.00 12.66 -11.32
C LYS A 30 6.21 13.48 -10.85
N ASP A 31 6.04 14.31 -9.82
CA ASP A 31 7.13 15.12 -9.29
C ASP A 31 8.18 14.28 -8.56
N PHE A 32 7.76 13.22 -7.85
CA PHE A 32 8.69 12.29 -7.24
C PHE A 32 9.45 11.46 -8.30
N TRP A 33 8.77 11.04 -9.37
CA TRP A 33 9.45 10.43 -10.50
C TRP A 33 10.47 11.36 -11.14
N TRP A 34 10.13 12.64 -11.30
CA TRP A 34 11.02 13.60 -11.93
C TRP A 34 12.23 13.95 -11.05
N ILE A 35 12.07 14.09 -9.73
CA ILE A 35 13.23 14.33 -8.86
C ILE A 35 14.23 13.16 -8.91
N CYS A 36 13.77 11.93 -9.17
CA CYS A 36 14.64 10.79 -9.39
C CYS A 36 15.49 10.95 -10.66
N GLN A 37 14.88 11.42 -11.76
CA GLN A 37 15.62 11.71 -13.01
C GLN A 37 16.62 12.87 -12.84
N GLN A 38 16.27 13.84 -11.99
CA GLN A 38 17.09 15.01 -11.69
C GLN A 38 18.12 14.76 -10.58
N ASN A 39 18.27 13.50 -10.13
CA ASN A 39 19.19 13.09 -9.08
C ASN A 39 19.09 13.97 -7.81
N GLY A 40 17.87 14.23 -7.36
CA GLY A 40 17.61 14.99 -6.13
C GLY A 40 17.53 16.50 -6.28
N LYS A 41 17.82 17.05 -7.47
CA LYS A 41 17.81 18.50 -7.69
C LYS A 41 16.39 19.02 -7.85
N CYS A 42 15.89 19.73 -6.84
CA CYS A 42 14.57 20.36 -6.83
C CYS A 42 14.62 21.65 -6.00
N LEU A 43 13.77 22.63 -6.32
CA LEU A 43 13.64 23.89 -5.58
C LEU A 43 12.81 23.73 -4.28
N ASP A 44 11.96 22.71 -4.20
CA ASP A 44 11.15 22.44 -3.01
C ASP A 44 11.91 21.51 -2.04
N GLU A 45 12.50 22.10 -1.01
CA GLU A 45 13.26 21.40 0.03
C GLU A 45 12.50 20.24 0.68
N ARG A 46 11.16 20.30 0.72
CA ARG A 46 10.33 19.24 1.29
C ARG A 46 10.41 17.97 0.44
N LEU A 47 10.35 18.13 -0.89
CA LEU A 47 10.48 17.02 -1.84
C LEU A 47 11.93 16.51 -1.88
N VAL A 48 12.91 17.41 -1.83
CA VAL A 48 14.34 17.05 -1.70
C VAL A 48 14.58 16.19 -0.45
N LYS A 49 13.99 16.56 0.69
CA LYS A 49 14.10 15.78 1.93
C LYS A 49 13.55 14.37 1.75
N VAL A 50 12.35 14.23 1.19
CA VAL A 50 11.76 12.90 0.93
C VAL A 50 12.64 12.10 -0.03
N TRP A 51 13.16 12.70 -1.10
CA TRP A 51 14.06 12.00 -2.03
C TRP A 51 15.39 11.59 -1.38
N ASN A 52 16.01 12.45 -0.57
CA ASN A 52 17.24 12.11 0.15
C ASN A 52 17.06 10.89 1.07
N ASP A 53 15.89 10.79 1.69
CA ASP A 53 15.56 9.71 2.62
C ASP A 53 15.19 8.42 1.87
N PHE A 54 14.24 8.49 0.93
CA PHE A 54 13.67 7.33 0.24
C PHE A 54 14.54 6.84 -0.93
N GLY A 55 15.32 7.74 -1.53
CA GLY A 55 16.07 7.52 -2.76
C GLY A 55 15.21 7.39 -4.00
N ASP A 56 15.83 6.99 -5.11
CA ASP A 56 15.10 6.57 -6.30
C ASP A 56 14.41 5.24 -6.04
N ILE A 57 13.11 5.28 -5.76
CA ILE A 57 12.29 4.09 -5.50
C ILE A 57 12.01 3.27 -6.77
N PHE A 58 12.21 3.85 -7.96
CA PHE A 58 11.93 3.19 -9.24
C PHE A 58 13.05 2.23 -9.67
N GLN A 59 14.24 2.31 -9.03
CA GLN A 59 15.35 1.39 -9.30
C GLN A 59 15.18 -0.01 -8.65
N TYR A 60 14.23 -0.16 -7.72
CA TYR A 60 14.00 -1.41 -7.00
C TYR A 60 12.98 -2.28 -7.74
N GLU A 61 13.20 -3.60 -7.72
CA GLU A 61 12.33 -4.58 -8.38
C GLU A 61 11.02 -4.81 -7.61
N SER A 62 11.05 -4.68 -6.28
CA SER A 62 9.87 -4.87 -5.43
C SER A 62 9.84 -3.97 -4.20
N PHE A 63 8.64 -3.78 -3.64
CA PHE A 63 8.43 -3.08 -2.37
C PHE A 63 9.25 -3.72 -1.24
N THR A 64 9.31 -5.05 -1.17
CA THR A 64 10.07 -5.78 -0.15
C THR A 64 11.56 -5.47 -0.23
N GLN A 65 12.13 -5.44 -1.44
CA GLN A 65 13.53 -5.09 -1.64
C GLN A 65 13.82 -3.65 -1.18
N TRP A 66 12.96 -2.69 -1.55
CA TRP A 66 13.06 -1.32 -1.09
C TRP A 66 12.94 -1.21 0.43
N TRP A 67 12.00 -1.95 1.03
CA TRP A 67 11.77 -1.98 2.48
C TRP A 67 13.00 -2.44 3.26
N LEU A 68 13.63 -3.52 2.81
CA LEU A 68 14.84 -4.06 3.45
C LEU A 68 16.02 -3.09 3.34
N HIS A 69 16.18 -2.40 2.21
CA HIS A 69 17.32 -1.51 1.99
C HIS A 69 17.16 -0.12 2.63
N LYS A 70 15.93 0.41 2.67
CA LYS A 70 15.65 1.79 3.11
C LYS A 70 14.49 1.89 4.09
N GLY A 71 13.38 1.22 3.79
CA GLY A 71 12.12 1.40 4.52
C GLY A 71 12.23 1.17 6.03
N SER A 72 12.91 0.09 6.46
CA SER A 72 13.12 -0.22 7.87
C SER A 72 13.79 0.93 8.64
N ALA A 73 14.88 1.50 8.12
CA ALA A 73 15.58 2.61 8.79
C ALA A 73 14.78 3.93 8.85
N LEU A 74 13.77 4.08 7.98
CA LEU A 74 12.96 5.30 7.88
C LEU A 74 11.70 5.26 8.74
N PHE A 75 11.08 4.08 8.79
CA PHE A 75 9.76 3.86 9.40
C PHE A 75 9.81 3.06 10.70
N ASP A 76 10.87 2.30 10.94
CA ASP A 76 11.15 1.76 12.27
C ASP A 76 11.97 2.79 13.05
N SER A 77 11.71 2.90 14.36
CA SER A 77 12.63 3.60 15.25
C SER A 77 13.99 2.89 15.15
N PRO A 78 15.12 3.61 15.12
CA PRO A 78 16.43 2.96 15.14
C PRO A 78 16.43 1.99 16.32
N GLN A 79 16.56 0.70 16.03
CA GLN A 79 16.74 -0.30 17.08
C GLN A 79 18.04 0.09 17.77
N LEU A 80 17.94 0.74 18.94
CA LEU A 80 19.05 0.87 19.86
C LEU A 80 19.62 -0.53 20.03
N GLU A 81 20.90 -0.66 19.74
CA GLU A 81 21.67 -1.91 19.81
C GLU A 81 21.18 -2.77 20.98
N MET A 82 20.73 -3.98 20.66
CA MET A 82 20.56 -5.01 21.69
C MET A 82 21.94 -5.31 22.26
N ASP A 83 22.18 -4.85 23.49
CA ASP A 83 23.39 -5.23 24.22
C ASP A 83 23.29 -6.74 24.55
N LEU A 84 23.88 -7.54 23.67
CA LEU A 84 23.89 -8.99 23.76
C LEU A 84 25.00 -9.41 24.72
N SER A 85 24.63 -9.70 25.96
CA SER A 85 25.52 -10.40 26.88
C SER A 85 25.82 -11.80 26.34
N GLN A 86 27.06 -12.00 25.90
CA GLN A 86 27.58 -13.23 25.27
C GLN A 86 27.60 -14.48 26.18
N ALA A 87 27.18 -14.38 27.44
CA ALA A 87 27.25 -15.49 28.37
C ALA A 87 25.92 -16.24 28.45
N LEU A 88 25.89 -17.39 27.75
CA LEU A 88 25.07 -18.57 28.02
C LEU A 88 23.70 -18.63 27.31
N THR A 89 23.66 -19.46 26.25
CA THR A 89 22.48 -19.97 25.51
C THR A 89 21.59 -18.96 24.79
N HIS A 90 22.07 -18.39 23.66
CA HIS A 90 21.27 -17.74 22.61
C HIS A 90 20.11 -16.82 23.08
N GLY A 91 20.20 -16.21 24.26
CA GLY A 91 19.16 -15.32 24.82
C GLY A 91 17.83 -15.99 25.22
N LEU A 92 17.71 -17.32 25.17
CA LEU A 92 16.48 -18.04 25.53
C LEU A 92 16.48 -18.44 27.01
N ARG A 93 15.48 -17.98 27.77
CA ARG A 93 15.28 -18.38 29.17
C ARG A 93 14.06 -19.27 29.30
N LEU A 94 14.25 -20.45 29.90
CA LEU A 94 13.15 -21.27 30.41
C LEU A 94 12.67 -20.66 31.73
N LEU A 95 11.43 -20.18 31.77
CA LEU A 95 10.83 -19.62 32.98
C LEU A 95 10.09 -20.72 33.75
N LEU A 96 10.36 -20.80 35.06
CA LEU A 96 9.63 -21.65 35.99
C LEU A 96 8.52 -20.86 36.70
N ASN A 97 7.64 -21.55 37.43
CA ASN A 97 6.54 -20.93 38.16
C ASN A 97 6.98 -19.85 39.17
N THR A 98 8.22 -19.90 39.65
CA THR A 98 8.83 -18.88 40.51
C THR A 98 9.16 -17.59 39.77
N ASP A 99 9.49 -17.70 38.48
CA ASP A 99 10.00 -16.60 37.65
C ASP A 99 8.87 -15.81 36.98
N LEU A 100 7.71 -16.45 36.82
CA LEU A 100 6.46 -15.83 36.33
C LEU A 100 5.85 -14.83 37.34
N LYS A 101 6.38 -14.76 38.57
CA LYS A 101 5.93 -13.81 39.60
C LYS A 101 6.51 -12.41 39.42
N GLN A 102 7.53 -12.25 38.57
CA GLN A 102 8.19 -10.97 38.29
C GLN A 102 8.06 -10.63 36.81
N PRO A 103 7.77 -9.35 36.46
CA PRO A 103 7.75 -8.92 35.07
C PRO A 103 9.13 -9.12 34.42
N GLN A 104 9.14 -9.44 33.12
CA GLN A 104 10.36 -9.64 32.33
C GLN A 104 10.48 -8.54 31.26
N PRO A 105 11.03 -7.35 31.60
CA PRO A 105 11.17 -6.25 30.65
C PRO A 105 12.03 -6.66 29.45
N GLY A 106 11.58 -6.31 28.25
CA GLY A 106 12.32 -6.60 27.01
C GLY A 106 12.21 -8.05 26.50
N MET A 107 11.36 -8.89 27.11
CA MET A 107 11.20 -10.32 26.74
C MET A 107 9.77 -10.62 26.26
N ILE A 108 9.64 -11.59 25.34
CA ILE A 108 8.35 -12.14 24.90
C ILE A 108 8.17 -13.52 25.53
N CYS A 109 7.08 -13.72 26.26
CA CYS A 109 6.71 -15.02 26.82
C CYS A 109 5.97 -15.87 25.77
N LEU A 110 6.51 -17.06 25.47
CA LEU A 110 5.92 -18.00 24.52
C LEU A 110 5.38 -19.24 25.24
N ALA A 111 4.12 -19.58 24.99
CA ALA A 111 3.54 -20.85 25.44
C ALA A 111 3.76 -21.91 24.36
N ILE A 112 4.63 -22.89 24.62
CA ILE A 112 4.93 -23.98 23.68
C ILE A 112 4.18 -25.24 24.13
N PRO A 113 3.29 -25.83 23.29
CA PRO A 113 2.63 -27.08 23.63
C PRO A 113 3.63 -28.21 23.85
N ILE A 114 3.47 -28.96 24.96
CA ILE A 114 4.39 -30.02 25.40
C ILE A 114 4.59 -31.13 24.36
N LYS A 115 3.64 -31.32 23.44
CA LYS A 115 3.63 -32.40 22.44
C LYS A 115 4.32 -32.06 21.12
N LEU A 116 4.88 -30.85 20.98
CA LEU A 116 5.60 -30.46 19.76
C LEU A 116 6.99 -31.11 19.74
N ASP A 117 7.34 -31.73 18.61
CA ASP A 117 8.72 -32.16 18.35
C ASP A 117 9.64 -30.95 18.15
N SER A 118 10.95 -31.15 18.32
CA SER A 118 11.93 -30.06 18.32
C SER A 118 12.01 -29.28 17.00
N ALA A 119 11.82 -29.95 15.86
CA ALA A 119 11.88 -29.32 14.54
C ALA A 119 10.62 -28.46 14.29
N SER A 120 9.46 -28.98 14.68
CA SER A 120 8.19 -28.26 14.62
C SER A 120 8.17 -27.09 15.62
N ALA A 121 8.74 -27.25 16.82
CA ALA A 121 8.85 -26.19 17.82
C ALA A 121 9.75 -25.04 17.33
N SER A 122 10.92 -25.35 16.77
CA SER A 122 11.84 -24.35 16.22
C SER A 122 11.18 -23.54 15.09
N THR A 123 10.53 -24.24 14.14
CA THR A 123 9.80 -23.60 13.04
C THR A 123 8.65 -22.73 13.54
N ALA A 124 7.90 -23.20 14.54
CA ALA A 124 6.80 -22.44 15.13
C ALA A 124 7.29 -21.20 15.88
N ILE A 125 8.39 -21.29 16.62
CA ILE A 125 9.01 -20.17 17.33
C ILE A 125 9.52 -19.11 16.34
N ILE A 126 10.20 -19.53 15.26
CA ILE A 126 10.67 -18.60 14.22
C ILE A 126 9.48 -17.89 13.55
N LYS A 127 8.47 -18.64 13.11
CA LYS A 127 7.27 -18.05 12.49
C LYS A 127 6.52 -17.13 13.46
N LEU A 128 6.42 -17.49 14.73
CA LEU A 128 5.77 -16.68 15.75
C LEU A 128 6.57 -15.42 16.07
N PHE A 129 7.91 -15.52 16.11
CA PHE A 129 8.81 -14.38 16.27
C PHE A 129 8.72 -13.42 15.07
N GLU A 130 8.74 -13.94 13.84
CA GLU A 130 8.52 -13.15 12.62
C GLU A 130 7.13 -12.51 12.62
N THR A 131 6.10 -13.26 12.99
CA THR A 131 4.72 -12.76 13.08
C THR A 131 4.58 -11.70 14.17
N ALA A 132 5.22 -11.88 15.33
CA ALA A 132 5.26 -10.90 16.41
C ALA A 132 6.06 -9.66 16.03
N ARG A 133 7.10 -9.80 15.20
CA ARG A 133 7.84 -8.67 14.61
C ARG A 133 6.98 -7.89 13.63
N VAL A 134 6.09 -8.56 12.89
CA VAL A 134 5.18 -7.90 11.93
C VAL A 134 3.94 -7.31 12.62
N ARG A 135 3.39 -7.98 13.66
CA ARG A 135 2.11 -7.62 14.32
C ARG A 135 2.25 -6.98 15.71
N GLY A 136 3.45 -6.94 16.28
CA GLY A 136 3.71 -6.32 17.57
C GLY A 136 3.41 -4.83 17.54
N LYS A 137 3.01 -4.27 18.69
CA LYS A 137 2.82 -2.83 18.85
C LYS A 137 4.21 -2.18 18.74
N HIS A 138 4.54 -1.69 17.55
CA HIS A 138 5.81 -1.06 17.25
C HIS A 138 6.01 0.19 18.11
N TYR A 139 7.20 0.30 18.70
CA TYR A 139 7.68 1.54 19.31
C TYR A 139 8.11 2.46 18.15
N ASP A 140 7.19 3.28 17.64
CA ASP A 140 7.40 4.15 16.47
C ASP A 140 7.50 5.64 16.84
N THR A 141 7.70 5.93 18.13
CA THR A 141 7.71 7.28 18.71
C THR A 141 8.81 8.19 18.15
N ASP A 142 9.86 7.63 17.58
CA ASP A 142 11.10 8.28 17.18
C ASP A 142 11.54 7.92 15.74
N ALA A 143 10.70 7.19 14.99
CA ALA A 143 10.88 6.98 13.57
C ALA A 143 10.89 8.32 12.80
N ARG A 144 11.75 8.41 11.77
CA ARG A 144 11.90 9.64 10.96
C ARG A 144 10.59 10.01 10.26
N TYR A 145 9.85 9.01 9.81
CA TYR A 145 8.52 9.15 9.25
C TYR A 145 7.54 8.33 10.06
N GLN A 146 6.47 8.99 10.51
CA GLN A 146 5.39 8.34 11.25
C GLN A 146 4.11 8.36 10.43
N VAL A 147 3.41 7.23 10.44
CA VAL A 147 2.03 7.17 9.96
C VAL A 147 1.18 8.08 10.85
N ILE A 148 0.48 9.03 10.25
CA ILE A 148 -0.34 10.00 10.99
C ILE A 148 -1.54 9.27 11.60
N LYS A 149 -1.42 8.90 12.87
CA LYS A 149 -2.49 8.32 13.70
C LYS A 149 -3.36 9.46 14.22
N GLY A 150 -4.63 9.55 13.78
CA GLY A 150 -5.56 10.60 14.23
C GLY A 150 -6.43 11.24 13.14
N GLY A 151 -6.36 10.77 11.90
CA GLY A 151 -7.37 11.10 10.89
C GLY A 151 -8.70 10.39 11.18
N ASN A 152 -9.82 11.02 10.83
CA ASN A 152 -11.15 10.40 10.81
C ASN A 152 -11.05 9.00 10.16
N GLU A 153 -11.48 7.91 10.83
CA GLU A 153 -11.28 6.52 10.38
C GLU A 153 -11.69 6.31 8.90
N LYS A 154 -12.68 7.08 8.45
CA LYS A 154 -13.15 7.18 7.06
C LYS A 154 -12.04 7.46 6.04
N ASN A 155 -11.00 8.19 6.41
CA ASN A 155 -9.88 8.51 5.53
C ASN A 155 -9.04 7.26 5.23
N PHE A 156 -8.89 6.32 6.17
CA PHE A 156 -8.12 5.09 5.94
C PHE A 156 -8.84 4.17 4.95
N HIS A 157 -10.16 4.01 5.09
CA HIS A 157 -10.96 3.24 4.13
C HIS A 157 -10.97 3.84 2.72
N SER A 158 -10.61 5.12 2.56
CA SER A 158 -10.53 5.78 1.25
C SER A 158 -9.21 5.56 0.51
N ILE A 159 -8.16 5.03 1.16
CA ILE A 159 -6.80 4.90 0.61
C ILE A 159 -6.77 3.92 -0.58
N LYS A 160 -7.20 2.67 -0.40
CA LYS A 160 -7.27 1.69 -1.50
C LYS A 160 -8.23 2.15 -2.62
N PRO A 161 -9.47 2.57 -2.32
CA PRO A 161 -10.37 3.14 -3.33
C PRO A 161 -9.75 4.27 -4.15
N ALA A 162 -9.01 5.17 -3.50
CA ALA A 162 -8.30 6.26 -4.17
C ALA A 162 -7.21 5.74 -5.11
N TYR A 163 -6.34 4.84 -4.64
CA TYR A 163 -5.28 4.26 -5.45
C TYR A 163 -5.84 3.51 -6.67
N LEU A 164 -6.80 2.60 -6.45
CA LEU A 164 -7.42 1.82 -7.53
C LEU A 164 -8.12 2.71 -8.56
N THR A 165 -8.79 3.77 -8.10
CA THR A 165 -9.45 4.75 -8.99
C THR A 165 -8.42 5.50 -9.83
N TYR A 166 -7.30 5.91 -9.23
CA TYR A 166 -6.20 6.56 -9.94
C TYR A 166 -5.59 5.61 -10.98
N ALA A 167 -5.23 4.40 -10.57
CA ALA A 167 -4.63 3.39 -11.45
C ALA A 167 -5.55 3.02 -12.62
N LEU A 168 -6.84 2.78 -12.38
CA LEU A 168 -7.81 2.50 -13.44
C LEU A 168 -7.92 3.64 -14.46
N ARG A 169 -7.84 4.90 -14.00
CA ARG A 169 -7.88 6.04 -14.90
C ARG A 169 -6.68 6.04 -15.86
N ILE A 170 -5.48 5.80 -15.34
CA ILE A 170 -4.27 5.66 -16.15
C ILE A 170 -4.41 4.50 -17.14
N CYS A 171 -4.94 3.36 -16.71
CA CYS A 171 -5.19 2.23 -17.60
C CYS A 171 -6.17 2.56 -18.74
N ILE A 172 -7.20 3.37 -18.48
CA ILE A 172 -8.13 3.85 -19.51
C ILE A 172 -7.41 4.82 -20.47
N GLU A 173 -6.62 5.76 -19.94
CA GLU A 173 -5.87 6.73 -20.75
C GLU A 173 -4.86 6.05 -21.71
N HIS A 174 -4.32 4.88 -21.34
CA HIS A 174 -3.43 4.08 -22.18
C HIS A 174 -4.10 2.94 -22.96
N SER A 175 -5.42 2.77 -22.84
CA SER A 175 -6.15 1.71 -23.53
C SER A 175 -6.32 2.01 -25.03
N CYS A 176 -6.39 0.96 -25.85
CA CYS A 176 -6.67 1.11 -27.28
C CYS A 176 -8.15 1.45 -27.51
N SER A 177 -8.47 2.12 -28.62
CA SER A 177 -9.86 2.44 -28.98
C SER A 177 -10.76 1.20 -29.20
N SER A 178 -10.14 0.05 -29.47
CA SER A 178 -10.80 -1.26 -29.55
C SER A 178 -11.18 -1.83 -28.18
N ASP A 179 -10.53 -1.37 -27.10
CA ASP A 179 -10.75 -1.90 -25.76
C ASP A 179 -12.05 -1.33 -25.19
N GLN A 180 -12.89 -2.20 -24.60
CA GLN A 180 -14.15 -1.76 -24.00
C GLN A 180 -13.95 -0.71 -22.90
N ILE A 181 -12.80 -0.74 -22.20
CA ILE A 181 -12.47 0.19 -21.12
C ILE A 181 -12.18 1.61 -21.61
N ASN A 182 -11.82 1.80 -22.88
CA ASN A 182 -11.47 3.12 -23.43
C ASN A 182 -12.65 4.11 -23.35
N ASN A 183 -13.88 3.58 -23.44
CA ASN A 183 -15.12 4.36 -23.36
C ASN A 183 -15.69 4.45 -21.94
N TRP A 184 -14.96 4.00 -20.91
CA TRP A 184 -15.46 4.04 -19.54
C TRP A 184 -15.39 5.45 -18.96
N GLY A 185 -16.54 5.94 -18.49
CA GLY A 185 -16.61 7.13 -17.65
C GLY A 185 -16.67 6.78 -16.17
N ASN A 186 -16.84 7.81 -15.33
CA ASN A 186 -16.86 7.68 -13.87
C ASN A 186 -17.88 6.66 -13.35
N TYR A 187 -18.99 6.43 -14.05
CA TYR A 187 -19.99 5.43 -13.67
C TYR A 187 -19.45 4.00 -13.85
N GLN A 188 -18.92 3.68 -15.03
CA GLN A 188 -18.35 2.36 -15.32
C GLN A 188 -17.18 2.05 -14.39
N MET A 189 -16.29 3.02 -14.18
CA MET A 189 -15.18 2.91 -13.22
C MET A 189 -15.68 2.64 -11.80
N SER A 190 -16.67 3.41 -11.31
CA SER A 190 -17.24 3.20 -9.97
C SER A 190 -17.89 1.83 -9.82
N ARG A 191 -18.51 1.33 -10.88
CA ARG A 191 -19.17 0.02 -10.89
C ARG A 191 -18.15 -1.11 -10.84
N PHE A 192 -17.12 -1.03 -11.67
CA PHE A 192 -16.05 -2.02 -11.73
C PHE A 192 -15.26 -2.10 -10.41
N LEU A 193 -14.90 -0.95 -9.85
CA LEU A 193 -14.15 -0.88 -8.59
C LEU A 193 -15.02 -1.10 -7.34
N GLU A 194 -16.33 -1.26 -7.50
CA GLU A 194 -17.27 -1.47 -6.40
C GLU A 194 -17.18 -0.40 -5.30
N LEU A 195 -16.96 0.87 -5.69
CA LEU A 195 -16.74 1.97 -4.74
C LEU A 195 -17.95 2.27 -3.85
N CYS A 196 -19.16 1.95 -4.32
CA CYS A 196 -20.39 2.12 -3.57
C CYS A 196 -21.45 1.09 -4.01
N PRO A 197 -21.31 -0.18 -3.59
CA PRO A 197 -22.19 -1.27 -4.01
C PRO A 197 -23.67 -1.01 -3.71
N GLN A 198 -23.95 -0.28 -2.62
CA GLN A 198 -25.30 0.14 -2.22
C GLN A 198 -26.01 1.02 -3.26
N HIS A 199 -25.26 1.69 -4.14
CA HIS A 199 -25.80 2.51 -5.21
C HIS A 199 -25.88 1.79 -6.56
N HIS A 200 -25.64 0.48 -6.62
CA HIS A 200 -25.83 -0.26 -7.87
C HIS A 200 -27.32 -0.30 -8.25
N PRO A 201 -27.68 0.08 -9.49
CA PRO A 201 -29.05 -0.09 -9.99
C PRO A 201 -29.50 -1.54 -9.91
N GLN A 202 -30.69 -1.77 -9.40
CA GLN A 202 -31.26 -3.11 -9.20
C GLN A 202 -32.46 -3.32 -10.13
N PRO A 203 -32.78 -4.58 -10.51
CA PRO A 203 -34.04 -4.90 -11.16
C PRO A 203 -35.22 -4.39 -10.35
N GLY A 204 -36.13 -3.63 -10.98
CA GLY A 204 -37.28 -3.02 -10.32
C GLY A 204 -37.07 -1.58 -9.80
N ASP A 205 -35.86 -1.01 -9.91
CA ASP A 205 -35.67 0.41 -9.65
C ASP A 205 -36.42 1.28 -10.67
N SER A 206 -37.09 2.34 -10.18
CA SER A 206 -37.67 3.34 -11.07
C SER A 206 -36.60 4.09 -11.85
N ILE A 207 -36.95 4.66 -13.00
CA ILE A 207 -36.04 5.45 -13.84
C ILE A 207 -35.35 6.56 -13.03
N ILE A 208 -36.09 7.23 -12.15
CA ILE A 208 -35.59 8.30 -11.29
C ILE A 208 -34.57 7.75 -10.29
N ARG A 209 -34.89 6.62 -9.63
CA ARG A 209 -33.98 5.98 -8.67
C ARG A 209 -32.69 5.52 -9.33
N THR A 210 -32.78 4.93 -10.52
CA THR A 210 -31.62 4.54 -11.33
C THR A 210 -30.73 5.73 -11.67
N LYS A 211 -31.31 6.86 -12.12
CA LYS A 211 -30.53 8.08 -12.39
C LYS A 211 -29.82 8.62 -11.15
N ASN A 212 -30.49 8.63 -9.99
CA ASN A 212 -29.91 9.09 -8.74
C ASN A 212 -28.75 8.19 -8.28
N LYS A 213 -28.93 6.87 -8.37
CA LYS A 213 -27.90 5.86 -8.10
C LYS A 213 -26.67 6.05 -8.98
N GLN A 214 -26.87 6.18 -10.31
CA GLN A 214 -25.78 6.46 -11.25
C GLN A 214 -25.05 7.78 -10.94
N LYS A 215 -25.79 8.84 -10.57
CA LYS A 215 -25.20 10.12 -10.17
C LYS A 215 -24.32 9.97 -8.93
N ALA A 216 -24.80 9.27 -7.89
CA ALA A 216 -24.02 9.01 -6.68
C ALA A 216 -22.73 8.23 -6.97
N MET A 217 -22.79 7.22 -7.83
CA MET A 217 -21.61 6.46 -8.28
C MET A 217 -20.58 7.35 -8.98
N ARG A 218 -21.01 8.22 -9.91
CA ARG A 218 -20.12 9.19 -10.57
C ARG A 218 -19.46 10.13 -9.56
N THR A 219 -20.22 10.63 -8.60
CA THR A 219 -19.70 11.51 -7.54
C THR A 219 -18.66 10.80 -6.68
N ASN A 220 -18.91 9.55 -6.26
CA ASN A 220 -17.96 8.79 -5.45
C ASN A 220 -16.64 8.52 -6.19
N ASN A 221 -16.69 8.21 -7.48
CA ASN A 221 -15.49 8.06 -8.29
C ASN A 221 -14.69 9.38 -8.38
N SER A 222 -15.36 10.52 -8.62
CA SER A 222 -14.69 11.83 -8.60
C SER A 222 -14.05 12.15 -7.24
N GLN A 223 -14.71 11.78 -6.14
CA GLN A 223 -14.19 11.97 -4.79
C GLN A 223 -12.97 11.07 -4.51
N ALA A 224 -13.02 9.80 -4.92
CA ALA A 224 -11.89 8.87 -4.79
C ALA A 224 -10.67 9.35 -5.59
N PHE A 225 -10.89 9.83 -6.82
CA PHE A 225 -9.82 10.41 -7.63
C PHE A 225 -9.24 11.69 -7.00
N SER A 226 -10.09 12.59 -6.48
CA SER A 226 -9.62 13.78 -5.75
C SER A 226 -8.85 13.41 -4.48
N MET A 227 -9.25 12.34 -3.80
CA MET A 227 -8.52 11.83 -2.64
C MET A 227 -7.13 11.32 -3.03
N ALA A 228 -7.02 10.60 -4.16
CA ALA A 228 -5.72 10.14 -4.66
C ALA A 228 -4.77 11.32 -4.89
N ALA A 229 -5.21 12.37 -5.57
CA ALA A 229 -4.40 13.57 -5.80
C ALA A 229 -3.91 14.19 -4.47
N LYS A 230 -4.78 14.30 -3.46
CA LYS A 230 -4.40 14.82 -2.13
C LYS A 230 -3.39 13.92 -1.42
N LEU A 231 -3.55 12.60 -1.51
CA LEU A 231 -2.61 11.65 -0.92
C LEU A 231 -1.23 11.75 -1.60
N ILE A 232 -1.20 11.86 -2.94
CA ILE A 232 0.02 12.06 -3.73
C ILE A 232 0.75 13.34 -3.30
N GLU A 233 0.05 14.48 -3.22
CA GLU A 233 0.64 15.75 -2.77
C GLU A 233 1.23 15.64 -1.35
N ASN A 234 0.61 14.88 -0.46
CA ASN A 234 1.05 14.76 0.93
C ASN A 234 2.24 13.81 1.09
N VAL A 235 2.32 12.71 0.31
CA VAL A 235 3.50 11.82 0.37
C VAL A 235 4.76 12.50 -0.14
N GLU A 236 4.64 13.41 -1.10
CA GLU A 236 5.75 14.23 -1.64
C GLU A 236 6.40 15.13 -0.59
N ILE A 237 5.68 15.46 0.48
CA ILE A 237 6.19 16.24 1.62
C ILE A 237 6.36 15.38 2.88
N GLY A 238 6.34 14.05 2.73
CA GLY A 238 6.64 13.14 3.82
C GLY A 238 5.49 12.94 4.80
N ARG A 239 4.23 13.10 4.38
CA ARG A 239 3.05 12.97 5.25
C ARG A 239 2.09 11.93 4.71
N PHE A 240 1.76 10.93 5.53
CA PHE A 240 0.76 9.94 5.14
C PHE A 240 0.11 9.24 6.35
N PRO A 241 -1.16 8.84 6.25
CA PRO A 241 -2.13 9.33 5.27
C PRO A 241 -2.57 10.75 5.63
N SER A 242 -2.67 11.63 4.64
CA SER A 242 -3.16 12.99 4.84
C SER A 242 -3.85 13.51 3.59
N SER A 243 -4.98 14.19 3.79
CA SER A 243 -5.74 14.88 2.75
C SER A 243 -5.74 16.40 2.93
N LYS A 244 -4.87 16.90 3.82
CA LYS A 244 -4.69 18.34 4.05
C LYS A 244 -4.14 18.98 2.78
N LYS A 245 -4.64 20.17 2.45
CA LYS A 245 -4.14 20.95 1.33
C LYS A 245 -2.64 21.22 1.53
N VAL A 246 -1.83 20.88 0.54
CA VAL A 246 -0.40 21.19 0.53
C VAL A 246 -0.20 22.57 -0.08
N GLU A 247 0.66 23.37 0.53
CA GLU A 247 1.07 24.66 -0.03
C GLU A 247 1.85 24.43 -1.32
N THR A 248 1.36 25.02 -2.41
CA THR A 248 2.03 25.00 -3.73
C THR A 248 3.32 25.80 -3.65
N ARG A 249 4.42 25.18 -4.06
CA ARG A 249 5.74 25.81 -4.20
C ARG A 249 6.29 25.52 -5.58
N GLU A 250 7.12 26.41 -6.08
CA GLU A 250 7.88 26.16 -7.29
C GLU A 250 8.88 25.02 -7.03
N ARG A 251 8.85 23.98 -7.86
CA ARG A 251 9.67 22.77 -7.70
C ARG A 251 10.82 22.70 -8.68
N TRP A 252 10.68 23.33 -9.85
CA TRP A 252 11.55 23.12 -11.00
C TRP A 252 11.98 24.45 -11.57
N THR A 253 13.24 24.55 -12.00
CA THR A 253 13.66 25.67 -12.85
C THR A 253 12.94 25.60 -14.20
N THR A 254 12.97 26.69 -14.97
CA THR A 254 12.40 26.71 -16.32
C THR A 254 12.94 25.59 -17.21
N GLU A 255 14.23 25.32 -17.15
CA GLU A 255 14.90 24.25 -17.89
C GLU A 255 14.41 22.87 -17.46
N GLN A 256 14.42 22.59 -16.15
CA GLN A 256 13.93 21.31 -15.62
C GLN A 256 12.45 21.07 -15.96
N LYS A 257 11.64 22.12 -15.99
CA LYS A 257 10.22 22.03 -16.37
C LYS A 257 10.05 21.72 -17.85
N GLN A 258 10.83 22.33 -18.72
CA GLN A 258 10.81 22.03 -20.16
C GLN A 258 11.23 20.58 -20.43
N GLU A 259 12.27 20.09 -19.76
CA GLU A 259 12.70 18.70 -19.84
C GLU A 259 11.64 17.73 -19.31
N LEU A 260 10.98 18.05 -18.19
CA LEU A 260 9.87 17.28 -17.64
C LEU A 260 8.74 17.15 -18.66
N ASP A 261 8.29 18.29 -19.20
CA ASP A 261 7.19 18.32 -20.16
C ASP A 261 7.56 17.53 -21.43
N ALA A 262 8.80 17.64 -21.91
CA ALA A 262 9.30 16.86 -23.04
C ALA A 262 9.31 15.36 -22.75
N ALA A 263 9.79 14.94 -21.57
CA ALA A 263 9.83 13.53 -21.18
C ALA A 263 8.42 12.93 -21.03
N VAL A 264 7.47 13.71 -20.51
CA VAL A 264 6.05 13.32 -20.41
C VAL A 264 5.44 13.20 -21.79
N SER A 265 5.67 14.17 -22.68
CA SER A 265 5.19 14.11 -24.07
C SER A 265 5.80 12.95 -24.86
N ALA A 266 7.03 12.54 -24.53
CA ALA A 266 7.67 11.35 -25.09
C ALA A 266 7.16 10.02 -24.48
N GLY A 267 6.21 10.07 -23.53
CA GLY A 267 5.64 8.88 -22.90
C GLY A 267 6.57 8.18 -21.92
N HIS A 268 7.56 8.86 -21.36
CA HIS A 268 8.46 8.28 -20.36
C HIS A 268 7.81 8.14 -18.98
N TRP A 269 6.88 9.03 -18.65
CA TRP A 269 6.05 8.95 -17.45
C TRP A 269 4.84 8.04 -17.68
N GLN A 270 4.61 7.08 -16.76
CA GLN A 270 3.50 6.13 -16.82
C GLN A 270 3.33 5.48 -18.21
N LYS A 271 4.32 4.69 -18.64
CA LYS A 271 4.28 3.95 -19.92
C LYS A 271 3.03 3.05 -20.02
N THR A 272 2.70 2.54 -21.21
CA THR A 272 1.54 1.66 -21.44
C THR A 272 1.47 0.44 -20.51
N ASN A 273 2.62 -0.13 -20.13
CA ASN A 273 2.71 -1.26 -19.19
C ASN A 273 2.90 -0.83 -17.73
N TRP A 274 2.74 0.45 -17.40
CA TRP A 274 3.00 1.01 -16.07
C TRP A 274 2.30 0.22 -14.98
N PHE A 275 0.99 0.01 -15.09
CA PHE A 275 0.26 -0.66 -14.01
C PHE A 275 0.66 -2.14 -13.85
N THR A 276 1.08 -2.81 -14.92
CA THR A 276 1.66 -4.16 -14.82
C THR A 276 2.94 -4.14 -14.00
N ASN A 277 3.80 -3.14 -14.21
CA ASN A 277 5.05 -2.99 -13.47
C ASN A 277 4.80 -2.57 -12.01
N GLU A 278 3.82 -1.69 -11.77
CA GLU A 278 3.42 -1.32 -10.41
C GLU A 278 2.84 -2.51 -9.65
N HIS A 279 1.96 -3.29 -10.27
CA HIS A 279 1.42 -4.50 -9.65
C HIS A 279 2.54 -5.49 -9.32
N ALA A 280 3.46 -5.76 -10.27
CA ALA A 280 4.61 -6.63 -10.03
C ALA A 280 5.56 -6.10 -8.95
N PHE A 281 5.76 -4.78 -8.85
CA PHE A 281 6.56 -4.17 -7.80
C PHE A 281 5.91 -4.35 -6.41
N MET A 282 4.58 -4.16 -6.34
CA MET A 282 3.84 -4.20 -5.08
C MET A 282 3.57 -5.64 -4.61
N LEU A 283 3.25 -6.54 -5.54
CA LEU A 283 2.83 -7.93 -5.31
C LEU A 283 3.58 -8.90 -6.25
N PRO A 284 4.93 -9.00 -6.16
CA PRO A 284 5.73 -9.78 -7.11
C PRO A 284 5.39 -11.29 -7.14
N SER A 285 4.82 -11.84 -6.07
CA SER A 285 4.39 -13.25 -6.02
C SER A 285 3.01 -13.50 -6.64
N HIS A 286 2.24 -12.45 -6.98
CA HIS A 286 0.91 -12.60 -7.55
C HIS A 286 0.99 -12.84 -9.06
N ILE A 287 0.76 -14.08 -9.48
CA ILE A 287 0.71 -14.45 -10.90
C ILE A 287 -0.73 -14.28 -11.40
N VAL A 288 -0.99 -13.13 -12.05
CA VAL A 288 -2.28 -12.86 -12.68
C VAL A 288 -2.21 -13.20 -14.18
N GLY A 289 -2.88 -14.29 -14.55
CA GLY A 289 -3.01 -14.75 -15.94
C GLY A 289 -3.96 -13.90 -16.78
N GLU A 290 -4.12 -14.28 -18.06
CA GLU A 290 -5.14 -13.69 -18.92
C GLU A 290 -6.54 -14.11 -18.46
N VAL A 291 -7.44 -13.13 -18.35
CA VAL A 291 -8.84 -13.35 -17.97
C VAL A 291 -9.69 -13.21 -19.21
N PHE A 292 -10.58 -14.17 -19.47
CA PHE A 292 -11.52 -14.12 -20.60
C PHE A 292 -12.94 -13.87 -20.09
N VAL A 293 -13.63 -12.91 -20.69
CA VAL A 293 -15.05 -12.62 -20.44
C VAL A 293 -15.80 -12.79 -21.74
N GLU A 294 -16.81 -13.66 -21.76
CA GLU A 294 -17.65 -13.93 -22.95
C GLU A 294 -16.82 -14.27 -24.21
N SER A 295 -15.72 -15.01 -24.05
CA SER A 295 -14.77 -15.39 -25.12
C SER A 295 -13.87 -14.27 -25.66
N HIS A 296 -13.86 -13.10 -25.01
CA HIS A 296 -12.91 -12.02 -25.28
C HIS A 296 -11.87 -11.90 -24.17
N ALA A 297 -10.61 -11.72 -24.54
CA ALA A 297 -9.56 -11.42 -23.57
C ALA A 297 -9.87 -10.06 -22.92
N GLN A 298 -10.04 -10.06 -21.60
CA GLN A 298 -10.18 -8.86 -20.81
C GLN A 298 -8.84 -8.14 -20.76
N ALA A 299 -8.85 -6.80 -20.79
CA ALA A 299 -7.63 -6.02 -20.63
C ALA A 299 -6.93 -6.45 -19.32
N LYS A 300 -5.66 -6.90 -19.42
CA LYS A 300 -4.88 -7.45 -18.29
C LYS A 300 -4.89 -6.53 -17.07
N CYS A 301 -4.90 -5.21 -17.27
CA CYS A 301 -4.99 -4.23 -16.20
C CYS A 301 -6.23 -4.39 -15.31
N LEU A 302 -7.38 -4.83 -15.85
CA LEU A 302 -8.58 -5.09 -15.06
C LEU A 302 -8.41 -6.30 -14.14
N ALA A 303 -7.73 -7.36 -14.61
CA ALA A 303 -7.43 -8.52 -13.79
C ALA A 303 -6.49 -8.14 -12.63
N LEU A 304 -5.44 -7.35 -12.92
CA LEU A 304 -4.50 -6.84 -11.92
C LEU A 304 -5.18 -5.91 -10.89
N LEU A 305 -6.11 -5.05 -11.35
CA LEU A 305 -6.89 -4.18 -10.45
C LEU A 305 -7.80 -4.99 -9.53
N THR A 306 -8.39 -6.07 -10.05
CA THR A 306 -9.23 -6.98 -9.28
C THR A 306 -8.40 -7.71 -8.22
N ASP A 307 -7.25 -8.25 -8.61
CA ASP A 307 -6.32 -8.90 -7.68
C ASP A 307 -5.89 -7.94 -6.54
N LEU A 308 -5.44 -6.73 -6.89
CA LEU A 308 -5.06 -5.73 -5.89
C LEU A 308 -6.25 -5.30 -5.03
N ARG A 309 -7.47 -5.22 -5.58
CA ARG A 309 -8.71 -4.93 -4.83
C ARG A 309 -9.05 -6.03 -3.83
N ASP A 310 -8.75 -7.28 -4.15
CA ASP A 310 -9.14 -8.42 -3.33
C ASP A 310 -8.10 -8.76 -2.24
N THR A 311 -6.90 -8.15 -2.29
CA THR A 311 -5.91 -8.23 -1.19
C THR A 311 -6.49 -7.80 0.17
N HIS A 312 -6.20 -8.60 1.20
CA HIS A 312 -6.70 -8.37 2.56
C HIS A 312 -6.17 -7.05 3.15
N GLN A 313 -7.03 -6.32 3.86
CA GLN A 313 -6.68 -5.04 4.49
C GLN A 313 -6.91 -5.11 5.99
N SER A 314 -5.89 -4.84 6.81
CA SER A 314 -6.04 -4.66 8.26
C SER A 314 -5.63 -3.25 8.64
N PHE A 315 -6.45 -2.25 8.31
CA PHE A 315 -6.01 -0.88 8.53
C PHE A 315 -6.08 -0.41 9.97
N PHE A 316 -7.03 -0.89 10.79
CA PHE A 316 -6.94 -0.97 12.26
C PHE A 316 -8.07 -1.90 12.73
N SER A 317 -7.77 -3.17 13.03
CA SER A 317 -8.77 -4.06 13.64
C SER A 317 -8.95 -3.65 15.10
N THR A 318 -10.02 -2.93 15.39
CA THR A 318 -10.58 -2.88 16.74
C THR A 318 -11.01 -4.29 17.10
N THR A 319 -10.29 -4.94 18.02
CA THR A 319 -10.91 -5.91 18.91
C THR A 319 -12.17 -5.25 19.45
N SER A 320 -13.33 -5.71 18.99
CA SER A 320 -14.59 -5.41 19.62
C SER A 320 -14.40 -5.76 21.08
N LYS A 321 -14.40 -4.75 21.96
CA LYS A 321 -14.67 -5.00 23.37
C LYS A 321 -16.07 -5.60 23.38
N THR A 322 -16.14 -6.91 23.51
CA THR A 322 -17.33 -7.60 23.97
C THR A 322 -17.68 -6.94 25.29
N ALA A 323 -18.69 -6.08 25.27
CA ALA A 323 -19.33 -5.62 26.49
C ALA A 323 -19.95 -6.86 27.13
N ILE A 324 -19.60 -7.06 28.39
CA ILE A 324 -20.21 -8.04 29.30
C ILE A 324 -21.70 -7.77 29.40
#